data_AF-A0A6P5LSJ6-F1
#
_entry.id   AF-A0A6P5LSJ6-F1
#
_cell.length_a   1.000
_cell.length_b   1.000
_cell.length_c   1.000
_cell.angle_alpha   90.00
_cell.angle_beta   90.00
_cell.angle_gamma   90.00
#
_symmetry.space_group_name_H-M   'P 1'
#
loop_
_entity.id
_entity.type
_entity.pdbx_description
1 polymer ?
#
loop_
_entity_poly.entity_id
_entity_poly.type
_entity_poly.pdbx_seq_one_letter_code
_entity_poly.pdbx_strand_id
1 'polypeptide(L)'
;MAQVAMSTVSVDDEESSESRMVVTFLMSALESMCKELAKSKAEVACIAVYETDVFVVGTERGRAFVNTRKDFQKDFVKYCVAEGEKAAELHKMRATSHPNRTTVDAVEIETLRKTVEDYFCFCYGKALGKSTVVPVPYEKMLRDQSAVVVQGLPEGVAFKHPENYDVTTLKWILENKAGISFIIKRPFLEPKKQLGGRVSVTDSERSRISSPGGSCPIKVKTEPTEDSGISLEMAAVTVKEESEDPDYYQYNVQGSHHSSEGNEGTEMELPVEG
;
A
#
# COMPACT_ATOMS: atom_id res chain seq x y z
N MET A 1 67.53 18.70 18.58
CA MET A 1 66.23 18.10 18.93
C MET A 1 65.30 18.32 17.75
N ALA A 2 64.92 17.27 17.03
CA ALA A 2 63.95 17.36 15.95
C ALA A 2 62.55 17.38 16.59
N GLN A 3 61.78 18.45 16.36
CA GLN A 3 60.36 18.48 16.69
C GLN A 3 59.61 17.80 15.55
N VAL A 4 59.04 16.63 15.83
CA VAL A 4 58.03 16.00 14.99
C VAL A 4 56.74 16.78 15.23
N ALA A 5 56.32 17.57 14.25
CA ALA A 5 55.00 18.16 14.22
C ALA A 5 53.98 17.05 13.99
N MET A 6 53.22 16.68 15.02
CA MET A 6 52.04 15.84 14.84
C MET A 6 50.93 16.69 14.23
N SER A 7 50.62 16.41 12.97
CA SER A 7 49.47 16.98 12.27
C SER A 7 48.21 16.36 12.85
N THR A 8 47.40 17.16 13.54
CA THR A 8 46.05 16.76 13.96
C THR A 8 45.16 16.73 12.73
N VAL A 9 44.99 15.54 12.13
CA VAL A 9 43.96 15.33 11.10
C VAL A 9 42.61 15.56 11.78
N SER A 10 41.80 16.45 11.22
CA SER A 10 40.47 16.79 11.71
C SER A 10 39.56 15.57 11.63
N VAL A 11 38.83 15.28 12.72
CA VAL A 11 37.94 14.12 12.84
C VAL A 11 36.87 14.08 11.73
N ASP A 12 36.44 15.24 11.23
CA ASP A 12 35.51 15.36 10.09
C ASP A 12 36.09 14.87 8.75
N ASP A 13 37.41 14.99 8.55
CA ASP A 13 38.06 14.59 7.29
C ASP A 13 38.21 13.07 7.19
N GLU A 14 38.46 12.41 8.32
CA GLU A 14 38.52 10.96 8.42
C GLU A 14 37.13 10.31 8.21
N GLU A 15 36.05 10.91 8.73
CA GLU A 15 34.67 10.42 8.54
C GLU A 15 34.18 10.61 7.10
N SER A 16 34.50 11.76 6.47
CA SER A 16 34.23 12.00 5.04
C SER A 16 35.02 11.02 4.16
N SER A 17 36.28 10.75 4.50
CA SER A 17 37.11 9.76 3.81
C SER A 17 36.54 8.34 3.91
N GLU A 18 36.11 7.91 5.11
CA GLU A 18 35.45 6.61 5.32
C GLU A 18 34.16 6.51 4.50
N SER A 19 33.32 7.53 4.56
CA SER A 19 32.06 7.59 3.81
C SER A 19 32.29 7.58 2.29
N ARG A 20 33.30 8.30 1.79
CA ARG A 20 33.69 8.28 0.37
C ARG A 20 34.16 6.89 -0.06
N MET A 21 34.88 6.16 0.80
CA MET A 21 35.26 4.77 0.54
C MET A 21 34.03 3.86 0.43
N VAL A 22 33.04 4.02 1.32
CA VAL A 22 31.77 3.28 1.26
C VAL A 22 31.03 3.56 -0.06
N VAL A 23 30.91 4.83 -0.45
CA VAL A 23 30.26 5.22 -1.70
C VAL A 23 30.97 4.59 -2.89
N THR A 24 32.30 4.65 -2.92
CA THR A 24 33.11 4.07 -4.01
C THR A 24 32.94 2.55 -4.10
N PHE A 25 32.88 1.86 -2.96
CA PHE A 25 32.61 0.42 -2.92
C PHE A 25 31.23 0.08 -3.49
N LEU A 26 30.19 0.81 -3.10
CA LEU A 26 28.84 0.62 -3.65
C LEU A 26 28.77 0.92 -5.15
N MET A 27 29.47 1.96 -5.62
CA MET A 27 29.55 2.27 -7.05
C MET A 27 30.21 1.13 -7.84
N SER A 28 31.22 0.48 -7.27
CA SER A 28 31.89 -0.68 -7.87
C SER A 28 30.93 -1.88 -7.98
N ALA A 29 30.11 -2.12 -6.97
CA ALA A 29 29.08 -3.15 -7.00
C ALA A 29 28.00 -2.87 -8.07
N LEU A 30 27.53 -1.61 -8.16
CA LEU A 30 26.60 -1.19 -9.21
C LEU A 30 27.20 -1.35 -10.61
N GLU A 31 28.48 -1.09 -10.80
CA GLU A 31 29.15 -1.31 -12.09
C GLU A 31 29.13 -2.79 -12.49
N SER A 32 29.35 -3.69 -11.53
CA SER A 32 29.23 -5.14 -11.74
C SER A 32 27.81 -5.54 -12.16
N MET A 33 26.79 -4.99 -11.50
CA MET A 33 25.39 -5.21 -11.88
C MET A 33 25.08 -4.72 -13.29
N CYS A 34 25.60 -3.53 -13.67
CA CYS A 34 25.43 -3.00 -15.02
C CYS A 34 26.06 -3.92 -16.09
N LYS A 35 27.18 -4.57 -15.79
CA LYS A 35 27.81 -5.57 -16.69
C LYS A 35 26.92 -6.80 -16.88
N GLU A 36 26.25 -7.28 -15.83
CA GLU A 36 25.30 -8.38 -15.96
C GLU A 36 24.07 -7.98 -16.78
N LEU A 37 23.53 -6.77 -16.58
CA LEU A 37 22.40 -6.26 -17.37
C LEU A 37 22.73 -6.13 -18.86
N ALA A 38 23.97 -5.76 -19.20
CA ALA A 38 24.43 -5.69 -20.58
C ALA A 38 24.32 -7.05 -21.31
N LYS A 39 24.47 -8.18 -20.60
CA LYS A 39 24.30 -9.53 -21.20
C LYS A 39 22.89 -9.78 -21.70
N SER A 40 21.90 -9.12 -21.08
CA SER A 40 20.49 -9.14 -21.49
C SER A 40 20.14 -8.07 -22.52
N LYS A 41 21.14 -7.39 -23.12
CA LYS A 41 20.98 -6.25 -24.04
C LYS A 41 20.25 -5.05 -23.42
N ALA A 42 20.20 -4.97 -22.09
CA ALA A 42 19.71 -3.78 -21.40
C ALA A 42 20.82 -2.73 -21.37
N GLU A 43 20.46 -1.46 -21.58
CA GLU A 43 21.38 -0.32 -21.51
C GLU A 43 21.00 0.55 -20.31
N VAL A 44 21.99 0.88 -19.48
CA VAL A 44 21.77 1.58 -18.21
C VAL A 44 22.85 2.64 -18.01
N ALA A 45 22.47 3.79 -17.47
CA ALA A 45 23.40 4.80 -16.98
C ALA A 45 22.90 5.37 -15.66
N CYS A 46 23.80 5.47 -14.68
CA CYS A 46 23.52 6.02 -13.35
C CYS A 46 24.52 7.15 -13.08
N ILE A 47 24.01 8.24 -12.50
CA ILE A 47 24.81 9.36 -12.00
C ILE A 47 24.59 9.41 -10.50
N ALA A 48 25.66 9.35 -9.72
CA ALA A 48 25.63 9.58 -8.28
C ALA A 48 26.49 10.80 -7.95
N VAL A 49 26.04 11.61 -7.00
CA VAL A 49 26.75 12.80 -6.51
C VAL A 49 26.91 12.65 -5.00
N TYR A 50 28.13 12.74 -4.50
CA TYR A 50 28.44 12.75 -3.08
C TYR A 50 29.45 13.87 -2.81
N GLU A 51 29.07 14.82 -1.96
CA GLU A 51 29.84 16.05 -1.74
C GLU A 51 30.19 16.73 -3.08
N THR A 52 31.47 16.78 -3.45
CA THR A 52 31.96 17.33 -4.73
C THR A 52 32.17 16.28 -5.82
N ASP A 53 32.07 15.00 -5.48
CA ASP A 53 32.38 13.90 -6.37
C ASP A 53 31.16 13.48 -7.19
N VAL A 54 31.39 13.22 -8.48
CA VAL A 54 30.38 12.72 -9.42
C VAL A 54 30.84 11.38 -9.94
N PHE A 55 30.04 10.35 -9.67
CA PHE A 55 30.27 8.98 -10.12
C PHE A 55 29.32 8.67 -11.26
N VAL A 56 29.85 8.10 -12.35
CA VAL A 56 29.06 7.64 -13.48
C VAL A 56 29.30 6.15 -13.68
N VAL A 57 28.26 5.35 -13.45
CA VAL A 57 28.28 3.90 -13.68
C VAL A 57 27.19 3.54 -14.68
N GLY A 58 27.27 2.36 -15.29
CA GLY A 58 26.36 1.98 -16.37
C GLY A 58 26.98 0.97 -17.32
N THR A 59 26.23 0.61 -18.35
CA THR A 59 26.73 -0.13 -19.51
C THR A 59 27.68 0.74 -20.33
N GLU A 60 28.40 0.14 -21.28
CA GLU A 60 29.36 0.88 -22.12
C GLU A 60 28.68 2.05 -22.85
N ARG A 61 27.52 1.81 -23.49
CA ARG A 61 26.78 2.86 -24.21
C ARG A 61 26.19 3.88 -23.24
N GLY A 62 25.63 3.43 -22.11
CA GLY A 62 25.05 4.32 -21.10
C GLY A 62 26.08 5.28 -20.50
N ARG A 63 27.25 4.77 -20.10
CA ARG A 63 28.36 5.61 -19.59
C ARG A 63 28.87 6.56 -20.67
N ALA A 64 29.04 6.08 -21.91
CA ALA A 64 29.51 6.92 -23.02
C ALA A 64 28.53 8.08 -23.29
N PHE A 65 27.22 7.81 -23.29
CA PHE A 65 26.17 8.81 -23.47
C PHE A 65 26.25 9.89 -22.39
N VAL A 66 26.26 9.50 -21.11
CA VAL A 66 26.32 10.44 -19.98
C VAL A 66 27.65 11.20 -19.93
N ASN A 67 28.77 10.58 -20.32
CA ASN A 67 30.06 11.26 -20.36
C ASN A 67 30.20 12.26 -21.50
N THR A 68 29.53 12.01 -22.63
CA THR A 68 29.44 12.97 -23.75
C THR A 68 28.57 14.17 -23.35
N ARG A 69 27.53 13.93 -22.53
CA ARG A 69 26.56 14.94 -22.08
C ARG A 69 26.85 15.39 -20.67
N LYS A 70 27.94 16.16 -20.50
CA LYS A 70 28.34 16.75 -19.21
C LYS A 70 27.31 17.75 -18.67
N ASP A 71 26.43 18.27 -19.51
CA ASP A 71 25.27 19.07 -19.10
C ASP A 71 24.36 18.29 -18.15
N PHE A 72 24.06 17.01 -18.40
CA PHE A 72 23.26 16.22 -17.46
C PHE A 72 23.91 16.05 -16.09
N GLN A 73 25.23 15.82 -16.06
CA GLN A 73 25.97 15.71 -14.79
C GLN A 73 25.93 17.04 -14.03
N LYS A 74 26.14 18.16 -14.73
CA LYS A 74 26.12 19.51 -14.13
C LYS A 74 24.73 19.90 -13.64
N ASP A 75 23.69 19.64 -14.43
CA ASP A 75 22.30 19.95 -14.06
C ASP A 75 21.88 19.11 -12.85
N PHE A 76 22.29 17.84 -12.79
CA PHE A 76 22.00 16.98 -11.64
C PHE A 76 22.75 17.43 -10.38
N VAL A 77 24.05 17.77 -10.48
CA VAL A 77 24.80 18.37 -9.37
C VAL A 77 24.13 19.66 -8.89
N LYS A 78 23.76 20.55 -9.82
CA LYS A 78 23.07 21.80 -9.50
C LYS A 78 21.74 21.54 -8.79
N TYR A 79 20.97 20.56 -9.24
CA TYR A 79 19.74 20.13 -8.58
C TYR A 79 20.01 19.64 -7.15
N CYS A 80 20.98 18.74 -6.96
CA CYS A 80 21.35 18.21 -5.64
C CYS A 80 21.81 19.31 -4.68
N VAL A 81 22.62 20.26 -5.15
CA VAL A 81 23.06 21.41 -4.34
C VAL A 81 21.87 22.32 -4.02
N ALA A 82 21.03 22.67 -5.00
CA ALA A 82 19.87 23.53 -4.77
C ALA A 82 18.83 22.89 -3.83
N GLU A 83 18.60 21.57 -3.93
CA GLU A 83 17.75 20.85 -2.97
C GLU A 83 18.40 20.74 -1.59
N GLY A 84 19.71 20.53 -1.52
CA GLY A 84 20.47 20.55 -0.27
C GLY A 84 20.44 21.93 0.41
N GLU A 85 20.57 23.00 -0.37
CA GLU A 85 20.45 24.39 0.09
C GLU A 85 19.02 24.73 0.48
N LYS A 86 17.99 24.31 -0.26
CA LYS A 86 16.59 24.46 0.16
C LYS A 86 16.29 23.69 1.43
N ALA A 87 16.82 22.48 1.59
CA ALA A 87 16.71 21.74 2.83
C ALA A 87 17.43 22.51 3.97
N ALA A 88 18.66 22.97 3.73
CA ALA A 88 19.42 23.76 4.69
C ALA A 88 18.78 25.12 5.00
N GLU A 89 18.10 25.76 4.05
CA GLU A 89 17.40 27.03 4.21
C GLU A 89 16.05 26.85 4.91
N LEU A 90 15.33 25.75 4.64
CA LEU A 90 14.21 25.29 5.47
C LEU A 90 14.68 25.06 6.92
N HIS A 91 15.93 24.61 7.11
CA HIS A 91 16.57 24.48 8.41
C HIS A 91 17.14 25.80 8.98
N LYS A 92 17.47 26.80 8.16
CA LYS A 92 18.08 28.09 8.57
C LYS A 92 17.05 29.19 8.82
N MET A 93 15.95 29.23 8.08
CA MET A 93 14.73 29.96 8.47
C MET A 93 14.19 29.43 9.81
N ARG A 94 14.57 28.20 10.19
CA ARG A 94 14.30 27.58 11.50
C ARG A 94 15.14 28.12 12.67
N ALA A 95 16.20 28.90 12.41
CA ALA A 95 17.22 29.24 13.41
C ALA A 95 17.32 30.73 13.80
N THR A 96 16.77 31.67 13.02
CA THR A 96 16.80 33.12 13.37
C THR A 96 15.44 33.73 13.69
N SER A 97 14.38 32.91 13.80
CA SER A 97 13.08 33.33 14.34
C SER A 97 12.24 32.14 14.83
N HIS A 98 12.65 31.38 15.86
CA HIS A 98 11.87 30.26 16.46
C HIS A 98 10.70 29.65 15.62
N PRO A 99 10.93 28.93 14.51
CA PRO A 99 9.87 28.25 13.78
C PRO A 99 10.25 26.77 13.56
N ASN A 100 10.51 26.06 14.65
CA ASN A 100 10.83 24.63 14.62
C ASN A 100 9.60 23.73 14.89
N ARG A 101 8.35 24.14 14.58
CA ARG A 101 7.15 23.33 14.91
C ARG A 101 6.41 22.71 13.71
N THR A 102 6.33 23.33 12.53
CA THR A 102 5.19 23.04 11.62
C THR A 102 5.16 21.70 10.86
N THR A 103 6.27 21.05 10.49
CA THR A 103 6.20 19.76 9.76
C THR A 103 6.02 18.56 10.69
N VAL A 104 6.64 18.59 11.88
CA VAL A 104 6.39 17.61 12.95
C VAL A 104 4.97 17.80 13.50
N ASP A 105 4.52 19.04 13.64
CA ASP A 105 3.15 19.37 14.06
C ASP A 105 2.13 18.88 13.02
N ALA A 106 2.38 19.00 11.71
CA ALA A 106 1.46 18.46 10.70
C ALA A 106 1.29 16.93 10.79
N VAL A 107 2.39 16.19 10.95
CA VAL A 107 2.36 14.72 11.12
C VAL A 107 1.75 14.33 12.48
N GLU A 108 2.05 15.08 13.53
CA GLU A 108 1.46 14.89 14.87
C GLU A 108 -0.06 15.14 14.85
N ILE A 109 -0.50 16.22 14.21
CA ILE A 109 -1.91 16.57 14.04
C ILE A 109 -2.64 15.49 13.25
N GLU A 110 -2.05 14.99 12.18
CA GLU A 110 -2.66 13.93 11.39
C GLU A 110 -2.76 12.62 12.18
N THR A 111 -1.74 12.32 12.99
CA THR A 111 -1.75 11.18 13.91
C THR A 111 -2.86 11.32 14.95
N LEU A 112 -3.05 12.52 15.52
CA LEU A 112 -4.13 12.81 16.46
C LEU A 112 -5.50 12.65 15.81
N ARG A 113 -5.69 13.18 14.61
CA ARG A 113 -6.95 13.04 13.84
C ARG A 113 -7.27 11.57 13.59
N LYS A 114 -6.30 10.80 13.12
CA LYS A 114 -6.46 9.36 12.86
C LYS A 114 -6.79 8.59 14.13
N THR A 115 -6.10 8.88 15.23
CA THR A 115 -6.33 8.21 16.51
C THR A 115 -7.73 8.51 17.07
N VAL A 116 -8.20 9.75 16.94
CA VAL A 116 -9.56 10.13 17.34
C VAL A 116 -10.61 9.47 16.44
N GLU A 117 -10.38 9.42 15.12
CA GLU A 117 -11.25 8.75 14.15
C GLU A 117 -11.41 7.25 14.49
N ASP A 118 -10.30 6.55 14.67
CA ASP A 118 -10.29 5.12 15.02
C ASP A 118 -11.02 4.89 16.36
N TYR A 119 -10.83 5.79 17.33
CA TYR A 119 -11.51 5.74 18.62
C TYR A 119 -13.03 5.95 18.52
N PHE A 120 -13.48 6.92 17.70
CA PHE A 120 -14.91 7.13 17.46
C PHE A 120 -15.54 5.94 16.73
N CYS A 121 -14.84 5.35 15.75
CA CYS A 121 -15.27 4.12 15.07
C CYS A 121 -15.44 2.96 16.05
N PHE A 122 -14.51 2.81 17.00
CA PHE A 122 -14.61 1.82 18.07
C PHE A 122 -15.80 2.08 18.99
N CYS A 123 -16.00 3.33 19.45
CA CYS A 123 -17.11 3.68 20.33
C CYS A 123 -18.47 3.48 19.67
N TYR A 124 -18.58 3.84 18.39
CA TYR A 124 -19.80 3.63 17.62
C TYR A 124 -20.09 2.14 17.38
N GLY A 125 -19.08 1.35 17.02
CA GLY A 125 -19.19 -0.11 16.92
C GLY A 125 -19.66 -0.75 18.24
N LYS A 126 -19.06 -0.33 19.36
CA LYS A 126 -19.46 -0.77 20.71
C LYS A 126 -20.90 -0.39 21.04
N ALA A 127 -21.33 0.83 20.71
CA ALA A 127 -22.71 1.27 20.92
C ALA A 127 -23.73 0.52 20.06
N LEU A 128 -23.30 0.02 18.88
CA LEU A 128 -24.09 -0.88 18.03
C LEU A 128 -24.09 -2.35 18.52
N GLY A 129 -23.31 -2.69 19.55
CA GLY A 129 -23.13 -4.07 20.02
C GLY A 129 -22.28 -4.92 19.08
N LYS A 130 -21.48 -4.31 18.21
CA LYS A 130 -20.55 -5.00 17.30
C LYS A 130 -19.16 -5.11 17.96
N SER A 131 -18.50 -6.24 17.77
CA SER A 131 -17.11 -6.47 18.22
C SER A 131 -16.06 -5.89 17.27
N THR A 132 -16.45 -5.52 16.05
CA THR A 132 -15.58 -4.91 15.04
C THR A 132 -15.67 -3.39 15.10
N VAL A 133 -14.63 -2.70 14.64
CA VAL A 133 -14.68 -1.26 14.39
C VAL A 133 -15.70 -0.96 13.28
N VAL A 134 -16.49 0.09 13.46
CA VAL A 134 -17.54 0.49 12.50
C VAL A 134 -17.36 1.96 12.16
N PRO A 135 -17.20 2.34 10.88
CA PRO A 135 -17.10 3.74 10.48
C PRO A 135 -18.28 4.56 10.97
N VAL A 136 -18.00 5.77 11.47
CA VAL A 136 -19.04 6.66 11.99
C VAL A 136 -19.72 7.40 10.83
N PRO A 137 -21.06 7.35 10.71
CA PRO A 137 -21.78 8.04 9.63
C PRO A 137 -22.01 9.52 9.99
N TYR A 138 -20.94 10.31 9.99
CA TYR A 138 -20.97 11.73 10.42
C TYR A 138 -22.07 12.54 9.74
N GLU A 139 -22.28 12.41 8.43
CA GLU A 139 -23.29 13.16 7.68
C GLU A 139 -24.72 12.78 8.09
N LYS A 140 -24.94 11.53 8.51
CA LYS A 140 -26.27 11.09 8.97
C LYS A 140 -26.53 11.57 10.40
N MET A 141 -25.50 11.51 11.26
CA MET A 141 -25.57 12.00 12.64
C MET A 141 -25.77 13.52 12.71
N LEU A 142 -25.10 14.28 11.84
CA LEU A 142 -25.25 15.74 11.78
C LEU A 142 -26.64 16.15 11.27
N ARG A 143 -27.25 15.35 10.40
CA ARG A 143 -28.63 15.57 9.91
C ARG A 143 -29.71 15.18 10.91
N ASP A 144 -29.52 14.07 11.63
CA ASP A 144 -30.43 13.59 12.67
C ASP A 144 -29.68 13.38 14.00
N GLN A 145 -29.45 14.48 14.71
CA GLN A 145 -28.77 14.49 16.02
C GLN A 145 -29.60 13.78 17.11
N SER A 146 -30.87 13.48 16.84
CA SER A 146 -31.72 12.73 17.77
C SER A 146 -31.50 11.21 17.69
N ALA A 147 -31.01 10.69 16.55
CA ALA A 147 -30.80 9.27 16.33
C ALA A 147 -29.62 8.72 17.15
N VAL A 148 -28.53 9.47 17.24
CA VAL A 148 -27.32 9.10 18.00
C VAL A 148 -26.83 10.32 18.78
N VAL A 149 -26.77 10.18 20.10
CA VAL A 149 -26.29 11.23 21.01
C VAL A 149 -24.86 10.88 21.43
N VAL A 150 -23.93 11.82 21.26
CA VAL A 150 -22.54 11.68 21.73
C VAL A 150 -22.42 12.43 23.06
N GLN A 151 -21.95 11.76 24.10
CA GLN A 151 -21.69 12.33 25.43
C GLN A 151 -20.19 12.34 25.74
N GLY A 152 -19.78 13.20 26.67
CA GLY A 152 -18.40 13.26 27.19
C GLY A 152 -17.42 14.10 26.36
N LEU A 153 -17.91 14.82 25.33
CA LEU A 153 -17.11 15.82 24.62
C LEU A 153 -16.84 17.05 25.50
N PRO A 154 -15.80 17.86 25.17
CA PRO A 154 -15.52 19.08 25.92
C PRO A 154 -16.70 20.05 25.88
N GLU A 155 -16.87 20.82 26.96
CA GLU A 155 -17.97 21.79 27.07
C GLU A 155 -17.92 22.81 25.92
N GLY A 156 -19.06 23.07 25.29
CA GLY A 156 -19.17 23.98 24.15
C GLY A 156 -18.65 23.42 22.81
N VAL A 157 -18.13 22.19 22.77
CA VAL A 157 -17.67 21.53 21.54
C VAL A 157 -18.75 20.60 20.98
N ALA A 158 -19.23 20.90 19.77
CA ALA A 158 -20.16 20.04 19.06
C ALA A 158 -19.45 18.83 18.43
N PHE A 159 -20.17 17.71 18.31
CA PHE A 159 -19.69 16.54 17.58
C PHE A 159 -19.55 16.84 16.08
N LYS A 160 -18.36 16.59 15.53
CA LYS A 160 -17.99 16.75 14.12
C LYS A 160 -16.87 15.77 13.72
N HIS A 161 -16.57 15.72 12.42
CA HIS A 161 -15.46 14.93 11.88
C HIS A 161 -14.11 15.34 12.53
N PRO A 162 -13.22 14.39 12.88
CA PRO A 162 -11.96 14.69 13.56
C PRO A 162 -11.05 15.69 12.83
N GLU A 163 -11.06 15.69 11.50
CA GLU A 163 -10.33 16.67 10.69
C GLU A 163 -10.70 18.12 10.99
N ASN A 164 -11.93 18.35 11.46
CA ASN A 164 -12.47 19.68 11.74
C ASN A 164 -12.23 20.14 13.18
N TYR A 165 -11.59 19.34 14.04
CA TYR A 165 -11.15 19.80 15.37
C TYR A 165 -9.78 20.47 15.29
N ASP A 166 -9.55 21.40 16.22
CA ASP A 166 -8.21 21.91 16.47
C ASP A 166 -7.38 20.91 17.29
N VAL A 167 -6.06 21.14 17.33
CA VAL A 167 -5.10 20.25 18.00
C VAL A 167 -5.42 20.10 19.49
N THR A 168 -5.83 21.19 20.14
CA THR A 168 -6.19 21.23 21.56
C THR A 168 -7.36 20.32 21.86
N THR A 169 -8.41 20.38 21.04
CA THR A 169 -9.61 19.54 21.19
C THR A 169 -9.29 18.07 20.92
N LEU A 170 -8.49 17.77 19.89
CA LEU A 170 -8.07 16.40 19.59
C LEU A 170 -7.31 15.76 20.76
N LYS A 171 -6.35 16.48 21.34
CA LYS A 171 -5.59 16.02 22.52
C LYS A 171 -6.52 15.79 23.72
N TRP A 172 -7.40 16.75 24.00
CA TRP A 172 -8.36 16.64 25.10
C TRP A 172 -9.27 15.41 24.97
N ILE A 173 -9.77 15.14 23.76
CA ILE A 173 -10.62 13.97 23.45
C ILE A 173 -9.88 12.67 23.79
N LEU A 174 -8.60 12.55 23.42
CA LEU A 174 -7.81 11.33 23.67
C LEU A 174 -7.45 11.14 25.15
N GLU A 175 -7.23 12.25 25.87
CA GLU A 175 -6.98 12.26 27.32
C GLU A 175 -8.23 11.85 28.11
N ASN A 176 -9.41 12.37 27.72
CA ASN A 176 -10.68 12.13 28.41
C ASN A 176 -11.53 11.05 27.73
N LYS A 177 -10.92 10.23 26.87
CA LYS A 177 -11.62 9.26 26.02
C LYS A 177 -12.57 8.34 26.80
N ALA A 178 -12.20 7.92 28.01
CA ALA A 178 -13.02 7.04 28.83
C ALA A 178 -14.41 7.60 29.18
N GLY A 179 -14.57 8.93 29.17
CA GLY A 179 -15.87 9.60 29.39
C GLY A 179 -16.72 9.72 28.12
N ILE A 180 -16.16 9.46 26.95
CA ILE A 180 -16.86 9.62 25.67
C ILE A 180 -17.67 8.37 25.36
N SER A 181 -18.94 8.55 25.02
CA SER A 181 -19.83 7.44 24.66
C SER A 181 -20.85 7.84 23.60
N PHE A 182 -21.23 6.86 22.78
CA PHE A 182 -22.26 6.99 21.75
C PHE A 182 -23.52 6.28 22.26
N ILE A 183 -24.64 6.99 22.24
CA ILE A 183 -25.95 6.48 22.67
C ILE A 183 -26.86 6.43 21.45
N ILE A 184 -27.13 5.22 20.97
CA ILE A 184 -27.95 5.00 19.79
C ILE A 184 -29.41 4.89 20.22
N LYS A 185 -30.20 5.93 19.91
CA LYS A 185 -31.66 5.91 20.09
C LYS A 185 -32.37 5.26 18.91
N ARG A 186 -31.84 5.47 17.71
CA ARG A 186 -32.31 4.86 16.47
C ARG A 186 -31.10 4.55 15.58
N PRO A 187 -30.86 3.29 15.19
CA PRO A 187 -29.74 2.96 14.32
C PRO A 187 -29.96 3.48 12.91
N PHE A 188 -28.88 3.93 12.25
CA PHE A 188 -28.92 4.19 10.81
C PHE A 188 -28.87 2.85 10.08
N LEU A 189 -29.95 2.48 9.40
CA LEU A 189 -29.98 1.27 8.58
C LEU A 189 -28.89 1.38 7.50
N GLU A 190 -28.02 0.37 7.43
CA GLU A 190 -27.10 0.24 6.31
C GLU A 190 -27.86 -0.33 5.10
N PRO A 191 -27.62 0.17 3.88
CA PRO A 191 -28.01 -0.56 2.68
C PRO A 191 -27.32 -1.92 2.72
N LYS A 192 -28.08 -3.01 2.83
CA LYS A 192 -27.55 -4.35 2.57
C LYS A 192 -26.98 -4.35 1.15
N LYS A 193 -25.66 -4.46 1.01
CA LYS A 193 -25.06 -4.95 -0.24
C LYS A 193 -25.58 -6.37 -0.40
N GLN A 194 -26.57 -6.55 -1.27
CA GLN A 194 -27.09 -7.84 -1.69
C GLN A 194 -25.95 -8.58 -2.40
N LEU A 195 -25.18 -9.38 -1.65
CA LEU A 195 -24.40 -10.46 -2.25
C LEU A 195 -25.42 -11.52 -2.66
N GLY A 196 -25.74 -11.54 -3.95
CA GLY A 196 -26.79 -12.36 -4.54
C GLY A 196 -26.50 -13.86 -4.40
N GLY A 197 -27.01 -14.47 -3.33
CA GLY A 197 -27.30 -15.90 -3.27
C GLY A 197 -28.75 -16.13 -3.66
N ARG A 198 -29.05 -16.20 -4.96
CA ARG A 198 -30.36 -16.66 -5.45
C ARG A 198 -30.35 -18.18 -5.40
N VAL A 199 -30.88 -18.74 -4.31
CA VAL A 199 -31.44 -20.09 -4.34
C VAL A 199 -32.94 -19.98 -4.14
N SER A 200 -33.62 -20.47 -5.17
CA SER A 200 -35.04 -20.78 -5.34
C SER A 200 -35.91 -20.81 -4.08
N VAL A 201 -37.13 -20.27 -4.20
CA VAL A 201 -38.39 -21.03 -4.10
C VAL A 201 -39.57 -20.08 -4.37
N THR A 202 -40.30 -20.33 -5.45
CA THR A 202 -41.75 -20.63 -5.50
C THR A 202 -42.20 -20.51 -6.95
N ASP A 203 -42.27 -21.64 -7.64
CA ASP A 203 -43.04 -21.77 -8.87
C ASP A 203 -44.52 -22.00 -8.49
N SER A 204 -45.41 -21.24 -9.10
CA SER A 204 -46.86 -21.38 -9.02
C SER A 204 -47.35 -21.80 -10.38
N GLU A 205 -47.33 -23.10 -10.67
CA GLU A 205 -48.03 -23.65 -11.82
C GLU A 205 -49.12 -24.63 -11.38
N ARG A 206 -50.32 -24.23 -11.77
CA ARG A 206 -51.60 -24.91 -11.71
C ARG A 206 -51.54 -26.28 -12.39
N SER A 207 -51.86 -27.35 -11.65
CA SER A 207 -52.49 -28.52 -12.25
C SER A 207 -53.51 -29.13 -11.30
N ARG A 208 -54.73 -29.28 -11.81
CA ARG A 208 -55.90 -29.80 -11.10
C ARG A 208 -55.89 -31.33 -11.15
N ILE A 209 -55.98 -32.00 -10.02
CA ILE A 209 -56.51 -33.36 -9.95
C ILE A 209 -57.45 -33.44 -8.74
N SER A 210 -58.68 -33.87 -9.02
CA SER A 210 -59.78 -34.06 -8.07
C SER A 210 -59.53 -35.24 -7.11
N SER A 211 -60.01 -35.10 -5.87
CA SER A 211 -60.23 -36.11 -4.81
C SER A 211 -61.05 -37.34 -5.30
N PRO A 212 -61.25 -38.45 -4.52
CA PRO A 212 -61.24 -38.52 -3.04
C PRO A 212 -60.81 -39.85 -2.35
N GLY A 213 -60.60 -39.74 -1.02
CA GLY A 213 -61.06 -40.76 -0.07
C GLY A 213 -59.97 -41.54 0.69
N GLY A 214 -60.12 -41.55 2.03
CA GLY A 214 -59.71 -42.69 2.85
C GLY A 214 -58.69 -42.45 3.95
N SER A 215 -59.20 -42.24 5.18
CA SER A 215 -58.71 -42.79 6.45
C SER A 215 -57.26 -42.55 6.91
N CYS A 216 -57.11 -41.87 8.05
CA CYS A 216 -55.97 -42.06 8.97
C CYS A 216 -56.03 -43.47 9.60
N PRO A 217 -54.92 -44.06 10.10
CA PRO A 217 -54.58 -43.83 11.52
C PRO A 217 -53.07 -43.90 11.91
N ILE A 218 -52.72 -43.08 12.92
CA ILE A 218 -51.97 -43.38 14.17
C ILE A 218 -51.12 -44.69 14.26
N LYS A 219 -49.82 -44.55 14.62
CA LYS A 219 -49.06 -45.15 15.77
C LYS A 219 -47.53 -45.01 15.55
N VAL A 220 -46.79 -44.25 16.36
CA VAL A 220 -46.18 -44.56 17.68
C VAL A 220 -44.97 -45.51 17.63
N LYS A 221 -43.79 -44.90 17.86
CA LYS A 221 -42.61 -45.32 18.67
C LYS A 221 -41.91 -46.65 18.32
N THR A 222 -40.62 -46.57 17.98
CA THR A 222 -39.46 -47.09 18.76
C THR A 222 -38.19 -47.09 17.90
N GLU A 223 -37.17 -46.34 18.33
CA GLU A 223 -35.73 -46.67 18.17
C GLU A 223 -35.37 -47.83 19.13
N PRO A 224 -34.13 -48.40 19.17
CA PRO A 224 -32.95 -48.35 18.28
C PRO A 224 -32.28 -49.74 18.09
N THR A 225 -30.99 -49.77 17.72
CA THR A 225 -29.97 -50.87 17.77
C THR A 225 -30.09 -51.93 16.65
N GLU A 226 -29.00 -52.38 16.00
CA GLU A 226 -27.71 -52.81 16.54
C GLU A 226 -26.56 -52.57 15.53
N ASP A 227 -25.45 -52.03 16.02
CA ASP A 227 -24.15 -51.92 15.36
C ASP A 227 -23.20 -52.91 16.04
N SER A 228 -22.53 -53.76 15.25
CA SER A 228 -21.12 -54.13 15.40
C SER A 228 -20.80 -55.45 14.69
N GLY A 229 -19.84 -55.37 13.76
CA GLY A 229 -19.24 -56.50 13.05
C GLY A 229 -17.97 -56.05 12.34
N ILE A 230 -16.91 -55.90 13.12
CA ILE A 230 -15.52 -55.58 12.75
C ILE A 230 -14.94 -56.44 11.61
N SER A 231 -14.12 -55.83 10.74
CA SER A 231 -12.93 -56.48 10.19
C SER A 231 -11.89 -55.45 9.75
N LEU A 232 -10.71 -55.53 10.36
CA LEU A 232 -9.49 -54.76 10.05
C LEU A 232 -8.79 -55.35 8.82
N GLU A 233 -8.40 -54.51 7.87
CA GLU A 233 -7.14 -54.68 7.14
C GLU A 233 -6.65 -53.35 6.52
N MET A 234 -5.32 -53.22 6.50
CA MET A 234 -4.56 -52.04 6.11
C MET A 234 -4.59 -51.80 4.60
N ALA A 235 -4.69 -50.55 4.17
CA ALA A 235 -4.40 -50.15 2.80
C ALA A 235 -3.57 -48.86 2.76
N ALA A 236 -2.54 -48.91 1.92
CA ALA A 236 -1.42 -47.99 1.84
C ALA A 236 -1.79 -46.53 1.51
N VAL A 237 -1.06 -45.61 2.13
CA VAL A 237 -1.08 -44.16 1.81
C VAL A 237 -0.36 -43.94 0.48
N THR A 238 -1.12 -43.61 -0.56
CA THR A 238 -0.59 -43.05 -1.80
C THR A 238 -0.57 -41.53 -1.69
N VAL A 239 0.64 -40.96 -1.81
CA VAL A 239 0.86 -39.52 -1.93
C VAL A 239 0.24 -39.04 -3.24
N LYS A 240 -0.73 -38.13 -3.16
CA LYS A 240 -1.25 -37.42 -4.33
C LYS A 240 -0.38 -36.20 -4.59
N GLU A 241 0.24 -36.19 -5.75
CA GLU A 241 0.83 -35.05 -6.43
C GLU A 241 -0.31 -34.07 -6.79
N GLU A 242 -0.21 -32.82 -6.35
CA GLU A 242 -1.17 -31.77 -6.69
C GLU A 242 -0.63 -31.00 -7.90
N SER A 243 -1.43 -31.02 -8.97
CA SER A 243 -1.16 -30.42 -10.28
C SER A 243 -1.41 -28.90 -10.26
N GLU A 244 -0.48 -28.12 -10.82
CA GLU A 244 -0.65 -26.68 -11.06
C GLU A 244 -1.71 -26.40 -12.15
N ASP A 245 -2.62 -25.49 -11.83
CA ASP A 245 -3.77 -25.03 -12.63
C ASP A 245 -3.31 -24.15 -13.82
N PRO A 246 -3.68 -24.44 -15.08
CA PRO A 246 -3.09 -23.76 -16.24
C PRO A 246 -3.63 -22.36 -16.61
N ASP A 247 -4.58 -21.77 -15.87
CA ASP A 247 -5.25 -20.51 -16.28
C ASP A 247 -4.83 -19.25 -15.51
N TYR A 248 -3.54 -19.12 -15.19
CA TYR A 248 -2.99 -17.88 -14.62
C TYR A 248 -2.58 -16.90 -15.75
N TYR A 249 -3.53 -16.03 -16.10
CA TYR A 249 -3.46 -14.84 -17.00
C TYR A 249 -3.91 -15.01 -18.45
N GLN A 250 -5.22 -14.86 -18.67
CA GLN A 250 -5.78 -14.38 -19.93
C GLN A 250 -6.12 -12.88 -19.82
N TYR A 251 -5.21 -12.00 -20.24
CA TYR A 251 -5.47 -10.56 -20.36
C TYR A 251 -5.81 -10.23 -21.81
N ASN A 252 -7.08 -9.93 -22.08
CA ASN A 252 -7.55 -9.54 -23.40
C ASN A 252 -7.10 -8.10 -23.72
N VAL A 253 -6.23 -7.93 -24.72
CA VAL A 253 -6.08 -6.66 -25.42
C VAL A 253 -6.57 -6.85 -26.86
N GLN A 254 -7.60 -6.08 -27.20
CA GLN A 254 -8.21 -5.98 -28.52
C GLN A 254 -7.16 -5.72 -29.60
N GLY A 255 -7.18 -6.56 -30.63
CA GLY A 255 -6.44 -6.34 -31.86
C GLY A 255 -6.98 -5.14 -32.64
N SER A 256 -6.06 -4.41 -33.25
CA SER A 256 -6.31 -3.69 -34.50
C SER A 256 -5.37 -4.26 -35.55
N HIS A 257 -5.97 -4.89 -36.55
CA HIS A 257 -5.33 -5.49 -37.70
C HIS A 257 -4.68 -4.41 -38.57
N HIS A 258 -3.45 -4.62 -39.02
CA HIS A 258 -3.06 -4.37 -40.42
C HIS A 258 -2.01 -5.40 -40.84
N SER A 259 -2.43 -6.27 -41.75
CA SER A 259 -1.65 -7.22 -42.54
C SER A 259 -0.92 -6.52 -43.70
N SER A 260 0.26 -6.99 -44.10
CA SER A 260 0.56 -7.44 -45.48
C SER A 260 2.06 -7.64 -45.70
N GLU A 261 2.39 -8.89 -46.01
CA GLU A 261 3.31 -9.43 -47.05
C GLU A 261 4.69 -8.81 -47.30
N GLY A 262 5.67 -9.72 -47.37
CA GLY A 262 6.97 -9.48 -47.95
C GLY A 262 6.99 -9.59 -49.47
N ASN A 263 8.05 -9.07 -50.08
CA ASN A 263 8.54 -9.52 -51.38
C ASN A 263 10.04 -9.21 -51.53
N GLU A 264 10.70 -10.06 -52.31
CA GLU A 264 12.13 -10.18 -52.57
C GLU A 264 12.76 -9.02 -53.38
N GLY A 265 14.07 -8.86 -53.16
CA GLY A 265 15.12 -8.76 -54.20
C GLY A 265 15.06 -7.64 -55.23
N THR A 266 16.08 -6.77 -55.24
CA THR A 266 16.73 -6.31 -56.49
C THR A 266 18.16 -5.86 -56.19
N GLU A 267 19.08 -6.55 -56.86
CA GLU A 267 20.50 -6.29 -57.06
C GLU A 267 20.69 -5.04 -57.93
N MET A 268 21.64 -4.14 -57.61
CA MET A 268 22.29 -3.29 -58.60
C MET A 268 23.58 -2.65 -58.03
N GLU A 269 24.68 -3.25 -58.48
CA GLU A 269 25.93 -2.64 -58.99
C GLU A 269 26.58 -1.40 -58.34
N LEU A 270 27.88 -1.58 -58.06
CA LEU A 270 28.94 -0.59 -57.90
C LEU A 270 29.13 0.23 -59.21
N PRO A 271 29.84 1.38 -59.18
CA PRO A 271 31.30 1.37 -59.42
C PRO A 271 32.09 2.39 -58.54
N VAL A 272 33.32 2.09 -58.08
CA VAL A 272 34.65 2.37 -58.74
C VAL A 272 34.92 3.88 -58.86
N GLU A 273 36.07 4.48 -58.58
CA GLU A 273 37.41 4.08 -58.16
C GLU A 273 38.16 5.38 -57.79
N GLY A 274 39.33 5.27 -57.13
CA GLY A 274 40.27 6.38 -56.97
C GLY A 274 41.22 6.19 -55.80
#